data_AF-A0A4Q5Z6U3-F1
#
_entry.id   AF-A0A4Q5Z6U3-F1
#
_cell.length_a   1.000
_cell.length_b   1.000
_cell.length_c   1.000
_cell.angle_alpha   90.00
_cell.angle_beta   90.00
_cell.angle_gamma   90.00
#
_symmetry.space_group_name_H-M   'P 1'
#
loop_
_entity.id
_entity.type
_entity.pdbx_description
1 polymer ?
#
loop_
_entity_poly.entity_id
_entity_poly.type
_entity_poly.pdbx_seq_one_letter_code
_entity_poly.pdbx_strand_id
1 'polypeptide(L)' 'MGLAAQFESIIERQLNVHAAWVPITTPYKLGDYGLISDGVFQKLGNIQDDFDVTFTEGTGPEATLS' A
#
# COMPACT_ATOMS: atom_id res chain seq x y z
N MET A 1 -3.58 -22.50 -3.93
CA MET A 1 -2.85 -21.22 -4.05
C MET A 1 -3.87 -20.16 -4.44
N GLY A 2 -4.13 -19.20 -3.56
CA GLY A 2 -5.22 -18.23 -3.72
C GLY A 2 -4.97 -17.21 -4.84
N LEU A 3 -6.05 -16.68 -5.42
CA LEU A 3 -6.01 -15.62 -6.44
C LEU A 3 -5.25 -14.36 -5.97
N ALA A 4 -5.35 -14.02 -4.69
CA ALA A 4 -4.67 -12.87 -4.09
C ALA A 4 -3.14 -12.99 -4.14
N ALA A 5 -2.60 -14.17 -3.81
CA ALA A 5 -1.15 -14.42 -3.85
C ALA A 5 -0.57 -14.38 -5.28
N GLN A 6 -1.33 -14.85 -6.28
CA GLN A 6 -0.91 -14.75 -7.68
C GLN A 6 -0.92 -13.31 -8.17
N PHE A 7 -1.93 -12.54 -7.80
CA PHE A 7 -2.02 -11.13 -8.15
C PHE A 7 -0.88 -10.30 -7.55
N GLU A 8 -0.60 -10.49 -6.26
CA GLU A 8 0.51 -9.80 -5.56
C GLU A 8 1.85 -10.11 -6.23
N SER A 9 2.13 -11.39 -6.50
CA SER A 9 3.38 -11.81 -7.15
C SER A 9 3.54 -11.24 -8.58
N ILE A 10 2.45 -11.11 -9.34
CA ILE A 10 2.51 -10.52 -10.69
C ILE A 10 2.81 -9.02 -10.60
N ILE A 11 2.15 -8.31 -9.69
CA ILE A 11 2.32 -6.85 -9.53
C ILE A 11 3.72 -6.53 -8.99
N GLU A 12 4.19 -7.26 -7.97
CA GLU A 12 5.57 -7.13 -7.46
C GLU A 12 6.57 -7.32 -8.60
N ARG A 13 6.42 -8.39 -9.38
CA ARG A 13 7.37 -8.74 -10.44
C ARG A 13 7.36 -7.79 -11.63
N GLN A 14 6.22 -7.20 -11.98
CA GLN A 14 6.09 -6.36 -13.17
C GLN A 14 6.27 -4.87 -12.89
N LEU A 15 5.87 -4.41 -11.71
CA LEU A 15 5.80 -2.99 -11.39
C LEU A 15 6.73 -2.62 -10.22
N ASN A 16 7.36 -3.60 -9.55
CA ASN A 16 8.18 -3.40 -8.35
C ASN A 16 7.43 -2.62 -7.25
N VAL A 17 6.13 -2.85 -7.16
CA VAL A 17 5.22 -2.29 -6.15
C VAL A 17 4.42 -3.43 -5.52
N HIS A 18 3.95 -3.23 -4.30
CA HIS A 18 3.03 -4.17 -3.66
C HIS A 18 1.60 -3.61 -3.70
N ALA A 19 0.67 -4.38 -4.26
CA ALA A 19 -0.73 -3.99 -4.30
C ALA A 19 -1.41 -4.25 -2.95
N ALA A 20 -1.97 -3.21 -2.36
CA ALA A 20 -2.86 -3.31 -1.21
C ALA A 20 -4.31 -3.06 -1.67
N TRP A 21 -5.20 -4.01 -1.40
CA TRP A 21 -6.63 -3.78 -1.58
C TRP A 21 -7.10 -2.82 -0.50
N VAL A 22 -7.73 -1.71 -0.89
CA VAL A 22 -8.29 -0.74 0.07
C VAL A 22 -9.38 -1.46 0.87
N PRO A 23 -9.26 -1.59 2.19
CA PRO A 23 -10.29 -2.23 2.99
C PRO A 23 -11.55 -1.38 2.93
N ILE A 24 -12.72 -2.03 2.85
CA ILE A 24 -14.03 -1.36 2.83
C ILE A 24 -14.23 -0.46 4.07
N THR A 25 -13.52 -0.76 5.16
CA THR A 25 -13.68 -0.09 6.46
C THR A 25 -12.72 1.08 6.69
N THR A 26 -11.50 1.04 6.16
CA THR A 26 -10.47 2.03 6.54
C THR A 26 -9.57 2.35 5.34
N PRO A 27 -9.62 3.58 4.78
CA PRO A 27 -8.73 3.97 3.70
C PRO A 27 -7.28 4.04 4.19
N TYR A 28 -6.35 3.58 3.36
CA TYR A 28 -4.93 3.78 3.60
C TYR A 28 -4.57 5.27 3.50
N LYS A 29 -3.61 5.69 4.33
CA LYS A 29 -3.06 7.04 4.34
C LYS A 29 -1.56 6.99 4.05
N LEU A 30 -1.02 8.11 3.58
CA LEU A 30 0.43 8.26 3.42
C LEU A 30 1.11 8.01 4.78
N GLY A 31 2.17 7.19 4.77
CA GLY A 31 2.88 6.79 5.98
C GLY A 31 2.31 5.55 6.67
N ASP A 32 1.26 4.92 6.16
CA ASP A 32 0.81 3.64 6.71
C ASP A 32 1.85 2.55 6.42
N TYR A 33 2.30 1.85 7.47
CA TYR A 33 3.20 0.71 7.36
C TYR A 33 2.55 -0.56 7.88
N GLY A 34 3.02 -1.70 7.39
CA GLY A 34 2.36 -2.97 7.63
C GLY A 34 3.13 -4.17 7.10
N LEU A 35 2.49 -5.33 7.17
CA LEU A 35 3.01 -6.59 6.65
C LEU A 35 2.12 -7.10 5.54
N ILE A 36 2.72 -7.65 4.49
CA ILE A 36 1.98 -8.41 3.48
C ILE A 36 1.92 -9.85 3.96
N SER A 37 0.72 -10.38 4.11
CA SER A 37 0.50 -11.76 4.51
C SER A 37 -0.61 -12.35 3.65
N ASP A 38 -0.31 -13.48 3.00
CA ASP A 38 -1.21 -14.17 2.07
C ASP A 38 -1.70 -13.29 0.89
N GLY A 39 -0.86 -12.35 0.42
CA GLY A 39 -1.21 -11.42 -0.67
C GLY A 39 -2.12 -10.27 -0.24
N VAL A 40 -2.29 -10.04 1.06
CA VAL A 40 -3.08 -8.93 1.61
C VAL A 40 -2.18 -8.08 2.51
N PHE A 41 -2.21 -6.76 2.30
CA PHE A 41 -1.55 -5.80 3.17
C PHE A 41 -2.34 -5.64 4.48
N GLN A 42 -1.67 -5.87 5.61
CA GLN A 42 -2.21 -5.64 6.94
C GLN A 42 -1.54 -4.41 7.54
N LYS A 43 -2.30 -3.33 7.69
CA LYS A 43 -1.85 -2.09 8.34
C LYS A 43 -1.52 -2.37 9.81
N LEU A 44 -0.32 -1.97 10.23
CA LEU A 44 0.13 -2.04 11.62
C LEU A 44 0.08 -0.68 12.32
N GLY A 45 0.35 0.40 11.59
CA GLY A 45 0.46 1.74 12.15
C GLY A 45 0.64 2.80 11.08
N ASN A 46 0.96 4.01 11.51
CA ASN A 46 1.32 5.12 10.64
C ASN A 46 2.56 5.81 11.18
N ILE A 47 3.54 6.06 10.31
CA ILE A 47 4.83 6.63 10.75
C ILE A 47 4.74 8.08 11.27
N GLN A 48 3.65 8.82 11.02
CA GLN A 48 3.39 10.10 11.71
C GLN A 48 3.04 9.87 13.17
N ASP A 49 2.11 8.94 13.43
CA ASP A 49 1.57 8.69 14.77
C ASP A 49 2.58 7.94 15.66
N ASP A 50 3.31 6.97 15.08
CA ASP A 50 4.18 6.06 15.82
C ASP A 50 5.63 6.57 15.98
N PHE A 51 6.10 7.40 15.04
CA PHE A 51 7.51 7.83 14.98
C PHE A 51 7.70 9.35 14.83
N ASP A 52 6.63 10.15 14.95
CA ASP A 52 6.66 11.61 14.85
C ASP A 52 7.32 12.14 13.56
N VAL A 53 7.19 11.37 12.47
CA VAL A 53 7.76 11.76 11.17
C VAL A 53 6.81 12.71 10.45
N THR A 54 7.24 13.93 10.17
CA THR A 54 6.50 14.87 9.33
C THR A 54 6.87 14.72 7.86
N PHE A 55 5.87 14.57 6.98
CA PHE A 55 6.05 14.63 5.53
C PHE A 55 5.34 15.87 4.99
N THR A 56 5.96 16.48 3.98
CA THR A 56 5.32 17.51 3.17
C THR A 56 4.79 16.83 1.92
N GLU A 57 3.48 16.75 1.77
CA GLU A 57 2.86 16.22 0.54
C GLU A 57 3.18 17.16 -0.62
N GLY A 58 3.86 16.64 -1.63
CA GLY A 58 4.05 17.33 -2.90
C GLY A 58 2.89 17.02 -3.85
N THR A 59 2.16 18.03 -4.31
CA THR A 59 1.19 17.86 -5.39
C THR A 59 1.89 17.68 -6.73
N GLY A 60 1.69 16.52 -7.36
CA GLY A 60 2.05 16.24 -8.74
C GLY A 60 0.79 16.02 -9.61
N PRO A 61 0.92 16.04 -10.94
CA PRO A 61 -0.19 15.64 -11.82
C PRO A 61 -0.65 14.22 -11.50
N GLU A 62 -1.95 13.98 -11.50
CA GLU A 62 -2.52 12.65 -11.29
C GLU A 62 -1.94 11.67 -12.32
N ALA A 63 -1.60 10.47 -11.87
CA ALA A 63 -1.08 9.44 -12.76
C ALA A 63 -2.21 8.93 -13.67
N THR A 64 -2.18 9.33 -14.95
CA THR A 64 -3.11 8.82 -15.96
C THR A 64 -2.67 7.43 -16.41
N LEU A 65 -3.44 6.40 -16.08
CA LEU A 65 -3.33 5.10 -16.74
C LEU A 65 -3.82 5.25 -18.18
N SER A 66 -2.88 5.41 -19.11
CA SER A 66 -3.12 5.52 -20.55
C SER A 66 -2.99 4.17 -21.23
#